data_AF-A0A6M8SMA6-F1
#
_entry.id   AF-A0A6M8SMA6-F1
#
_cell.length_a   1.000
_cell.length_b   1.000
_cell.length_c   1.000
_cell.angle_alpha   90.00
_cell.angle_beta   90.00
_cell.angle_gamma   90.00
#
_symmetry.space_group_name_H-M   'P 1'
#
loop_
_entity.id
_entity.type
_entity.pdbx_description
1 polymer ?
#
loop_
_entity_poly.entity_id
_entity_poly.type
_entity_poly.pdbx_seq_one_letter_code
_entity_poly.pdbx_strand_id
1 'polypeptide(L)'
;MHAAVRSGESAYLARKLVKKPESVRFMQGANAGWIILPLIHYGRGEIVGSQKIAPTPLTDGNDKIFNKGMDVVGAACRLGDEPLDGDLILIAEGYATAATGREAVDYLHPVFVALNSGNLPHVARILRAKYPASPILFLADDDYLPTKKGDDNHTG
;
A
#
# COMPACT_ATOMS: atom_id res chain seq x y z
N MET A 1 -23.79 -9.06 6.85
CA MET A 1 -22.84 -9.00 5.72
C MET A 1 -22.13 -7.66 5.78
N HIS A 2 -20.81 -7.62 6.04
CA HIS A 2 -20.08 -6.36 6.03
C HIS A 2 -19.83 -5.96 4.57
N ALA A 3 -20.53 -4.94 4.09
CA ALA A 3 -20.34 -4.42 2.75
C ALA A 3 -19.07 -3.54 2.70
N ALA A 4 -18.35 -3.59 1.58
CA ALA A 4 -17.25 -2.69 1.28
C ALA A 4 -17.54 -2.00 -0.07
N VAL A 5 -17.47 -0.68 -0.10
CA VAL A 5 -17.88 0.17 -1.24
C VAL A 5 -16.69 0.93 -1.83
N ARG A 6 -16.83 1.49 -3.03
CA ARG A 6 -15.74 2.20 -3.73
C ARG A 6 -15.49 3.62 -3.23
N SER A 7 -16.49 4.25 -2.62
CA SER A 7 -16.42 5.61 -2.08
C SER A 7 -16.87 5.63 -0.62
N GLY A 8 -16.31 6.54 0.16
CA GLY A 8 -16.61 6.69 1.57
C GLY A 8 -15.59 7.59 2.25
N GLU A 9 -15.64 7.60 3.58
CA GLU A 9 -14.78 8.42 4.42
C GLU A 9 -13.94 7.55 5.35
N SER A 10 -12.76 8.06 5.72
CA SER A 10 -11.89 7.44 6.71
C SER A 10 -11.07 8.51 7.43
N ALA A 11 -11.10 8.49 8.76
CA ALA A 11 -10.29 9.38 9.59
C ALA A 11 -8.77 9.19 9.35
N TYR A 12 -8.34 7.97 8.95
CA TYR A 12 -6.96 7.71 8.55
C TYR A 12 -6.58 8.53 7.31
N LEU A 13 -7.40 8.47 6.25
CA LEU A 13 -7.15 9.18 5.00
C LEU A 13 -7.16 10.70 5.21
N ALA A 14 -8.10 11.20 6.02
CA ALA A 14 -8.16 12.60 6.39
C ALA A 14 -6.90 13.05 7.16
N ARG A 15 -6.47 12.29 8.18
CA ARG A 15 -5.24 12.57 8.96
C ARG A 15 -3.97 12.52 8.10
N LYS A 16 -3.94 11.62 7.11
CA LYS A 16 -2.82 11.48 6.16
C LYS A 16 -2.93 12.42 4.95
N LEU A 17 -3.93 13.30 4.92
CA LEU A 17 -4.17 14.28 3.85
C LEU A 17 -4.28 13.64 2.45
N VAL A 18 -4.80 12.41 2.37
CA VAL A 18 -4.97 11.71 1.08
C VAL A 18 -6.14 12.33 0.31
N LYS A 19 -5.84 12.99 -0.81
CA LYS A 19 -6.84 13.66 -1.65
C LYS A 19 -7.67 12.71 -2.50
N LYS A 20 -7.02 11.70 -3.10
CA LYS A 20 -7.66 10.71 -3.98
C LYS A 20 -7.39 9.30 -3.45
N PRO A 21 -8.39 8.64 -2.84
CA PRO A 21 -8.24 7.30 -2.30
C PRO A 21 -8.32 6.24 -3.41
N GLU A 22 -7.26 6.13 -4.22
CA GLU A 22 -7.17 5.15 -5.30
C GLU A 22 -7.13 3.70 -4.76
N SER A 23 -7.76 2.78 -5.48
CA SER A 23 -7.72 1.32 -5.25
C SER A 23 -8.23 0.78 -3.91
N VAL A 24 -8.64 1.61 -2.96
CA VAL A 24 -9.20 1.16 -1.68
C VAL A 24 -10.70 0.83 -1.77
N ARG A 25 -11.20 0.13 -0.74
CA ARG A 25 -12.63 -0.01 -0.45
C ARG A 25 -12.92 0.50 0.95
N PHE A 26 -14.07 1.12 1.14
CA PHE A 26 -14.54 1.66 2.42
C PHE A 26 -15.51 0.67 3.05
N MET A 27 -15.22 0.24 4.28
CA MET A 27 -16.10 -0.66 5.02
C MET A 27 -17.35 0.09 5.51
N GLN A 28 -18.46 -0.64 5.63
CA GLN A 28 -19.76 -0.12 6.07
C GLN A 28 -20.25 -0.82 7.35
N GLY A 29 -21.26 -0.24 8.00
CA GLY A 29 -21.90 -0.79 9.20
C GLY A 29 -20.97 -0.73 10.42
N ALA A 30 -20.88 -1.83 11.18
CA ALA A 30 -20.08 -1.87 12.42
C ALA A 30 -18.58 -1.58 12.23
N ASN A 31 -18.07 -1.66 11.00
CA ASN A 31 -16.68 -1.36 10.66
C ASN A 31 -16.55 -0.07 9.82
N ALA A 32 -17.53 0.84 9.88
CA ALA A 32 -17.45 2.12 9.18
C ALA A 32 -16.16 2.89 9.53
N GLY A 33 -15.57 3.55 8.53
CA GLY A 33 -14.32 4.30 8.66
C GLY A 33 -13.04 3.48 8.41
N TRP A 34 -13.12 2.15 8.41
CA TRP A 34 -12.02 1.29 7.95
C TRP A 34 -11.90 1.30 6.43
N ILE A 35 -10.67 1.19 5.95
CA ILE A 35 -10.37 1.00 4.53
C ILE A 35 -9.70 -0.35 4.28
N ILE A 36 -9.91 -0.90 3.09
CA ILE A 36 -9.34 -2.17 2.63
C ILE A 36 -8.53 -1.92 1.37
N LEU A 37 -7.28 -2.37 1.36
CA LEU A 37 -6.43 -2.44 0.19
C LEU A 37 -6.42 -3.89 -0.32
N PRO A 38 -6.80 -4.15 -1.58
CA PRO A 38 -6.59 -5.47 -2.19
C PRO A 38 -5.09 -5.71 -2.42
N LEU A 39 -4.62 -6.90 -2.10
CA LEU A 39 -3.22 -7.32 -2.33
C LEU A 39 -3.18 -8.28 -3.52
N ILE A 40 -2.44 -7.90 -4.55
CA ILE A 40 -2.31 -8.65 -5.80
C ILE A 40 -0.87 -9.11 -5.96
N HIS A 41 -0.69 -10.37 -6.33
CA HIS A 41 0.62 -10.87 -6.76
C HIS A 41 0.78 -10.66 -8.27
N TYR A 42 1.41 -9.56 -8.68
CA TYR A 42 1.45 -9.12 -10.09
C TYR A 42 2.17 -10.06 -11.05
N GLY A 43 3.02 -10.96 -10.55
CA GLY A 43 3.64 -12.02 -11.36
C GLY A 43 2.69 -13.19 -11.67
N ARG A 44 1.61 -13.34 -10.89
CA ARG A 44 0.59 -14.39 -11.04
C ARG A 44 -0.78 -13.84 -11.51
N GLY A 45 -1.02 -12.54 -11.31
CA GLY A 45 -2.26 -11.87 -11.70
C GLY A 45 -3.44 -12.13 -10.78
N GLU A 46 -3.21 -12.56 -9.54
CA GLU A 46 -4.27 -12.97 -8.60
C GLU A 46 -4.30 -12.14 -7.31
N ILE A 47 -5.49 -12.01 -6.71
CA ILE A 47 -5.67 -11.41 -5.39
C ILE A 47 -5.27 -12.46 -4.34
N VAL A 48 -4.24 -12.17 -3.56
CA VAL A 48 -3.68 -13.06 -2.54
C VAL A 48 -4.03 -12.63 -1.12
N GLY A 49 -4.65 -11.46 -0.96
CA GLY A 49 -5.01 -10.95 0.34
C GLY A 49 -5.60 -9.56 0.35
N SER A 50 -5.67 -9.01 1.56
CA SER A 50 -6.08 -7.63 1.80
C SER A 50 -5.39 -7.07 3.04
N GLN A 51 -4.94 -5.82 2.98
CA GLN A 51 -4.57 -5.04 4.17
C GLN A 51 -5.78 -4.19 4.57
N LYS A 52 -6.12 -4.18 5.86
CA LYS A 52 -7.15 -3.30 6.42
C LYS A 52 -6.47 -2.20 7.22
N ILE A 53 -6.94 -0.97 7.10
CA ILE A 53 -6.43 0.17 7.87
C ILE A 53 -7.58 0.74 8.71
N ALA A 54 -7.35 0.82 10.02
CA ALA A 54 -8.28 1.35 10.99
C ALA A 54 -8.40 2.88 10.86
N PRO A 55 -9.57 3.47 11.17
CA PRO A 55 -9.75 4.93 11.14
C PRO A 55 -8.80 5.65 12.11
N THR A 56 -8.47 5.03 13.24
CA THR A 56 -7.53 5.51 14.26
C THR A 56 -6.62 4.36 14.70
N PRO A 57 -5.41 4.65 15.22
CA PRO A 57 -4.57 3.61 15.82
C PRO A 57 -5.33 2.77 16.84
N LEU A 58 -5.06 1.46 16.84
CA LEU A 58 -5.60 0.49 17.78
C LEU A 58 -4.87 0.61 19.12
N THR A 59 -5.26 -0.22 20.09
CA THR A 59 -4.72 -0.17 21.46
C THR A 59 -3.22 -0.44 21.55
N ASP A 60 -2.66 -1.17 20.59
CA ASP A 60 -1.23 -1.46 20.47
C ASP A 60 -0.45 -0.40 19.68
N GLY A 61 -1.13 0.66 19.22
CA GLY A 61 -0.55 1.72 18.39
C GLY A 61 -0.49 1.39 16.90
N ASN A 62 -0.82 0.16 16.49
CA ASN A 62 -0.87 -0.23 15.09
C ASN A 62 -2.21 0.22 14.46
N ASP A 63 -2.20 0.64 13.20
CA ASP A 63 -3.41 0.94 12.44
C ASP A 63 -3.63 0.00 11.25
N LYS A 64 -2.72 -0.95 10.98
CA LYS A 64 -2.75 -1.85 9.83
C LYS A 64 -2.92 -3.31 10.27
N ILE A 65 -3.93 -3.99 9.71
CA ILE A 65 -4.21 -5.41 9.98
C ILE A 65 -4.14 -6.21 8.67
N PHE A 66 -3.50 -7.38 8.74
CA PHE A 66 -3.51 -8.40 7.70
C PHE A 66 -4.41 -9.57 8.12
N ASN A 67 -5.18 -10.16 7.21
CA ASN A 67 -5.88 -11.40 7.51
C ASN A 67 -4.84 -12.54 7.66
N LYS A 68 -5.10 -13.52 8.54
CA LYS A 68 -4.20 -14.66 8.72
C LYS A 68 -4.17 -15.56 7.47
N GLY A 69 -3.01 -16.14 7.17
CA GLY A 69 -2.84 -17.13 6.09
C GLY A 69 -2.72 -16.56 4.68
N MET A 70 -2.41 -15.27 4.53
CA MET A 70 -2.20 -14.63 3.22
C MET A 70 -0.76 -14.81 2.74
N ASP A 71 -0.60 -15.13 1.45
CA ASP A 71 0.69 -15.18 0.76
C ASP A 71 1.04 -13.79 0.21
N VAL A 72 1.48 -12.90 1.11
CA VAL A 72 1.71 -11.47 0.80
C VAL A 72 3.11 -11.15 0.28
N VAL A 73 3.99 -12.14 0.20
CA VAL A 73 5.35 -11.92 -0.31
C VAL A 73 5.28 -11.55 -1.79
N GLY A 74 5.84 -10.39 -2.14
CA GLY A 74 5.76 -9.81 -3.47
C GLY A 74 4.37 -9.29 -3.85
N ALA A 75 3.38 -9.38 -2.96
CA ALA A 75 2.07 -8.80 -3.19
C ALA A 75 2.10 -7.29 -2.98
N ALA A 76 1.29 -6.56 -3.76
CA ALA A 76 1.17 -5.12 -3.64
C ALA A 76 -0.25 -4.65 -3.97
N CYS A 77 -0.55 -3.40 -3.61
CA CYS A 77 -1.70 -2.67 -4.13
C CYS A 77 -1.21 -1.59 -5.12
N ARG A 78 -1.65 -1.63 -6.38
CA ARG A 78 -1.32 -0.58 -7.37
C ARG A 78 -2.30 0.59 -7.27
N LEU A 79 -1.77 1.79 -7.19
CA LEU A 79 -2.49 3.04 -7.43
C LEU A 79 -2.23 3.50 -8.86
N GLY A 80 -3.25 4.03 -9.53
CA GLY A 80 -3.21 4.35 -10.95
C GLY A 80 -3.36 3.14 -11.87
N ASP A 81 -3.27 3.43 -13.17
CA ASP A 81 -3.47 2.45 -14.23
C ASP A 81 -2.27 1.49 -14.38
N GLU A 82 -2.45 0.45 -15.18
CA GLU A 82 -1.37 -0.48 -15.50
C GLU A 82 -0.29 0.24 -16.30
N PRO A 83 0.99 0.18 -15.88
CA PRO A 83 2.07 0.75 -16.69
C PRO A 83 2.27 -0.07 -17.97
N LEU A 84 2.77 0.61 -18.99
CA LEU A 84 3.44 -0.01 -20.14
C LEU A 84 4.92 -0.22 -19.79
N ASP A 85 5.55 -1.19 -20.47
CA ASP A 85 7.00 -1.36 -20.32
C ASP A 85 7.74 -0.11 -20.82
N GLY A 86 8.66 0.40 -19.99
CA GLY A 86 9.34 1.68 -20.20
C GLY A 86 8.77 2.85 -19.40
N ASP A 87 7.52 2.75 -18.92
CA ASP A 87 6.94 3.78 -18.05
C ASP A 87 7.65 3.83 -16.69
N LEU A 88 7.74 5.02 -16.09
CA LEU A 88 8.17 5.15 -14.69
C LEU A 88 7.21 4.42 -13.75
N ILE A 89 7.77 3.57 -12.90
CA ILE A 89 7.04 2.84 -11.86
C ILE A 89 7.58 3.27 -10.50
N LEU A 90 6.69 3.66 -9.59
CA LEU A 90 7.05 3.97 -8.22
C LEU A 90 6.67 2.81 -7.30
N ILE A 91 7.44 2.60 -6.23
CA ILE A 91 7.13 1.61 -5.19
C ILE A 91 7.29 2.30 -3.83
N ALA A 92 6.26 2.22 -2.99
CA ALA A 92 6.27 2.79 -1.64
C ALA A 92 5.92 1.72 -0.61
N GLU A 93 6.35 1.89 0.64
CA GLU A 93 6.00 0.95 1.71
C GLU A 93 4.52 1.07 2.10
N GLY A 94 4.08 2.27 2.47
CA GLY A 94 2.74 2.54 2.97
C GLY A 94 1.81 3.19 1.94
N TYR A 95 0.50 3.01 2.16
CA TYR A 95 -0.54 3.63 1.32
C TYR A 95 -0.47 5.16 1.28
N ALA A 96 -0.26 5.80 2.44
CA ALA A 96 -0.17 7.25 2.51
C ALA A 96 1.01 7.78 1.68
N THR A 97 2.20 7.20 1.83
CA THR A 97 3.39 7.52 1.03
C THR A 97 3.13 7.29 -0.45
N ALA A 98 2.47 6.19 -0.82
CA ALA A 98 2.09 5.94 -2.21
C ALA A 98 1.12 6.97 -2.78
N ALA A 99 0.10 7.37 -2.01
CA ALA A 99 -0.87 8.38 -2.43
C ALA A 99 -0.20 9.76 -2.60
N THR A 100 0.73 10.12 -1.71
CA THR A 100 1.57 11.32 -1.88
C THR A 100 2.44 11.21 -3.13
N GLY A 101 3.02 10.04 -3.40
CA GLY A 101 3.76 9.78 -4.64
C GLY A 101 2.90 9.97 -5.89
N ARG A 102 1.66 9.48 -5.89
CA ARG A 102 0.69 9.68 -6.98
C ARG A 102 0.43 11.16 -7.21
N GLU A 103 0.23 11.93 -6.14
CA GLU A 103 0.04 13.38 -6.23
C GLU A 103 1.28 14.09 -6.77
N ALA A 104 2.48 13.74 -6.30
CA ALA A 104 3.73 14.38 -6.70
C ALA A 104 4.09 14.19 -8.18
N VAL A 105 3.54 13.16 -8.83
CA VAL A 105 3.71 12.88 -10.26
C VAL A 105 2.45 13.19 -11.08
N ASP A 106 1.59 14.09 -10.59
CA ASP A 106 0.35 14.52 -11.25
C ASP A 106 -0.59 13.38 -11.64
N TYR A 107 -0.54 12.27 -10.89
CA TYR A 107 -1.30 11.04 -11.14
C TYR A 107 -0.97 10.38 -12.49
N LEU A 108 0.18 10.69 -13.11
CA LEU A 108 0.60 10.13 -14.41
C LEU A 108 1.20 8.72 -14.30
N HIS A 109 1.93 8.43 -13.22
CA HIS A 109 2.69 7.17 -13.07
C HIS A 109 2.18 6.30 -11.92
N PRO A 110 2.09 4.97 -12.10
CA PRO A 110 1.58 4.09 -11.06
C PRO A 110 2.53 3.99 -9.87
N VAL A 111 1.93 3.82 -8.69
CA VAL A 111 2.67 3.57 -7.45
C VAL A 111 2.20 2.24 -6.87
N PHE A 112 3.13 1.34 -6.57
CA PHE A 112 2.85 0.06 -5.93
C PHE A 112 3.12 0.13 -4.43
N VAL A 113 2.10 -0.16 -3.62
CA VAL A 113 2.19 -0.23 -2.16
C VAL A 113 2.71 -1.61 -1.77
N ALA A 114 3.96 -1.67 -1.31
CA ALA A 114 4.67 -2.89 -0.92
C ALA A 114 4.40 -3.35 0.51
N LEU A 115 3.64 -2.60 1.30
CA LEU A 115 3.19 -2.91 2.67
C LEU A 115 4.23 -2.61 3.76
N ASN A 116 5.49 -2.99 3.55
CA ASN A 116 6.63 -2.70 4.42
C ASN A 116 7.96 -2.76 3.65
N SER A 117 9.04 -2.31 4.29
CA SER A 117 10.41 -2.31 3.76
C SER A 117 10.90 -3.70 3.33
N GLY A 118 10.61 -4.73 4.12
CA GLY A 118 11.01 -6.12 3.83
C GLY A 118 10.43 -6.67 2.53
N ASN A 119 9.27 -6.17 2.09
CA ASN A 119 8.59 -6.62 0.89
C ASN A 119 8.91 -5.78 -0.36
N LEU A 120 9.51 -4.58 -0.22
CA LEU A 120 9.99 -3.76 -1.34
C LEU A 120 10.80 -4.54 -2.38
N PRO A 121 11.86 -5.31 -2.01
CA PRO A 121 12.68 -5.98 -3.00
C PRO A 121 11.97 -7.17 -3.67
N HIS A 122 10.93 -7.74 -3.06
CA HIS A 122 10.12 -8.78 -3.68
C HIS A 122 9.21 -8.20 -4.76
N VAL A 123 8.50 -7.12 -4.43
CA VAL A 123 7.65 -6.39 -5.38
C VAL A 123 8.49 -5.86 -6.55
N ALA A 124 9.65 -5.27 -6.27
CA ALA A 124 10.54 -4.73 -7.30
C ALA A 124 11.03 -5.80 -8.29
N ARG A 125 11.36 -7.01 -7.82
CA ARG A 125 11.79 -8.11 -8.71
C ARG A 125 10.65 -8.57 -9.62
N ILE A 126 9.44 -8.69 -9.09
CA ILE A 126 8.26 -9.04 -9.88
C ILE A 126 8.01 -7.98 -10.96
N LEU A 127 8.06 -6.69 -10.59
CA LEU A 127 7.82 -5.59 -11.53
C LEU A 127 8.94 -5.48 -12.56
N ARG A 128 10.21 -5.67 -12.19
CA ARG A 128 11.34 -5.70 -13.12
C ARG A 128 11.21 -6.85 -14.13
N ALA A 129 10.73 -8.02 -13.72
CA ALA A 129 10.50 -9.13 -14.63
C ALA A 129 9.36 -8.84 -15.62
N LYS A 130 8.30 -8.16 -15.16
CA LYS A 130 7.13 -7.82 -15.99
C LYS A 130 7.37 -6.60 -16.90
N TYR A 131 8.14 -5.63 -16.44
CA TYR A 131 8.45 -4.36 -17.11
C TYR A 131 9.98 -4.15 -17.14
N PRO A 132 10.71 -4.89 -18.00
CA PRO A 132 12.17 -4.88 -18.01
C PRO A 132 12.78 -3.53 -18.39
N ALA A 133 12.12 -2.69 -19.18
CA ALA A 133 12.61 -1.38 -19.60
C ALA A 133 12.22 -0.24 -18.63
N SER A 134 11.23 -0.45 -17.77
CA SER A 134 10.72 0.60 -16.87
C SER A 134 11.76 1.06 -15.83
N PRO A 135 11.97 2.36 -15.64
CA PRO A 135 12.66 2.86 -14.45
C PRO A 135 11.81 2.60 -13.20
N ILE A 136 12.45 2.20 -12.10
CA ILE A 136 11.78 1.93 -10.82
C ILE A 136 12.32 2.92 -9.78
N LEU A 137 11.42 3.71 -9.19
CA LEU A 137 11.73 4.66 -8.12
C LEU A 137 11.14 4.17 -6.79
N PHE A 138 11.96 4.09 -5.75
CA PHE A 138 11.50 3.75 -4.40
C PHE A 138 11.18 5.00 -3.60
N LEU A 139 10.02 5.01 -2.97
CA LEU A 139 9.59 5.97 -1.97
C LEU A 139 9.66 5.28 -0.59
N ALA A 140 10.87 5.18 -0.05
CA ALA A 140 11.12 4.57 1.26
C ALA A 140 10.99 5.64 2.36
N ASP A 141 10.47 5.24 3.51
CA ASP A 141 10.39 6.11 4.68
C ASP A 141 11.80 6.23 5.31
N ASP A 142 12.17 7.42 5.82
CA ASP A 142 13.49 7.69 6.43
C ASP A 142 13.53 7.28 7.91
N ASP A 143 13.15 6.04 8.19
CA ASP A 143 13.02 5.51 9.55
C ASP A 143 14.29 4.77 10.00
N TYR A 144 15.49 5.31 9.71
CA TYR A 144 16.78 4.67 10.03
C TYR A 144 17.14 4.66 11.53
N LEU A 145 16.45 5.46 12.35
CA LEU A 145 16.69 5.52 13.80
C LEU A 145 15.97 4.37 14.51
N PRO A 146 16.43 3.85 15.68
CA PRO A 146 15.70 2.82 16.42
C PRO A 146 14.35 3.32 16.97
N THR A 147 13.45 2.41 17.33
CA THR A 147 12.21 2.77 18.03
C THR A 147 12.56 3.47 19.35
N LYS A 148 11.60 4.17 19.97
CA LYS A 148 11.76 4.67 21.36
C LYS A 148 12.11 3.58 22.39
N LYS A 149 11.98 2.29 22.03
CA LYS A 149 12.33 1.13 22.84
C LYS A 149 13.71 0.52 22.52
N GLY A 150 14.39 1.01 21.49
CA GLY A 150 15.70 0.52 21.06
C GLY A 150 15.65 -0.68 20.10
N ASP A 151 14.45 -1.11 19.69
CA ASP A 151 14.28 -2.13 18.64
C ASP A 151 14.60 -1.53 17.26
N ASP A 152 15.17 -2.34 16.36
CA ASP A 152 15.43 -1.95 14.97
C ASP A 152 14.12 -1.52 14.29
N ASN A 153 14.10 -0.31 13.73
CA ASN A 153 12.93 0.19 12.99
C ASN A 153 12.72 -0.50 11.63
N HIS A 154 13.60 -1.42 11.23
CA HIS A 154 13.63 -2.02 9.89
C HIS A 154 13.11 -3.46 9.86
N THR A 155 12.66 -4.00 10.99
CA THR A 155 12.02 -5.32 11.04
C THR A 155 10.51 -5.12 10.85
N GLY A 156 10.07 -5.22 9.59
CA GLY A 156 8.71 -4.83 9.17
C GLY A 156 7.55 -5.72 9.61
#